data_AF-A0A348W7I8-F1
#
_entry.id   AF-A0A348W7I8-F1
#
_cell.length_a   1.000
_cell.length_b   1.000
_cell.length_c   1.000
_cell.angle_alpha   90.00
_cell.angle_beta   90.00
_cell.angle_gamma   90.00
#
_symmetry.space_group_name_H-M   'P 1'
#
loop_
_entity.id
_entity.type
_entity.pdbx_description
1 polymer ?
#
loop_
_entity_poly.entity_id
_entity_poly.type
_entity_poly.pdbx_seq_one_letter_code
_entity_poly.pdbx_strand_id
1 'polypeptide(L)'
;MVALTFRNTYLSEDPFYLSGVEALLGQSEGSSTWLYAGSQATGTITRFALSQGGGLGSPTTVELSGNGSVFRVSDLALIGDGSGAELLASRVHTQQINSFDIGSTGALSGQTQAISALAAPVTQIATITIGARDFLITGTRDAPGMQIYEWQASGQPALRDTVTDHAKVALGNVSDIATITVDGTPFLLTASAQDNAISSFHIAADGSATLIDSFG
;
A
#
# COMPACT_ATOMS: atom_id res chain seq x y z
N MET A 1 -14.35 -4.89 -27.74
CA MET A 1 -15.33 -4.75 -26.63
C MET A 1 -14.99 -5.84 -25.62
N VAL A 2 -14.49 -5.47 -24.43
CA VAL A 2 -14.21 -6.45 -23.36
C VAL A 2 -15.54 -6.72 -22.65
N ALA A 3 -16.04 -7.95 -22.75
CA ALA A 3 -17.25 -8.36 -22.04
C ALA A 3 -16.86 -8.78 -20.61
N LEU A 4 -17.22 -7.98 -19.62
CA LEU A 4 -17.10 -8.38 -18.22
C LEU A 4 -18.11 -9.49 -17.95
N THR A 5 -17.60 -10.66 -17.56
CA THR A 5 -18.42 -11.82 -17.19
C THR A 5 -18.30 -12.02 -15.69
N PHE A 6 -19.41 -11.89 -14.96
CA PHE A 6 -19.45 -12.28 -13.56
C PHE A 6 -19.16 -13.79 -13.45
N ARG A 7 -18.20 -14.16 -12.58
CA ARG A 7 -17.76 -15.55 -12.41
C ARG A 7 -18.21 -16.16 -11.10
N ASN A 8 -18.01 -15.44 -10.00
CA ASN A 8 -18.36 -15.94 -8.69
C ASN A 8 -18.51 -14.79 -7.68
N THR A 9 -19.26 -15.06 -6.61
CA THR A 9 -19.25 -14.28 -5.37
C THR A 9 -18.62 -15.16 -4.31
N TYR A 10 -17.59 -14.66 -3.63
CA TYR A 10 -17.11 -15.30 -2.42
C TYR A 10 -17.82 -14.68 -1.23
N LEU A 11 -18.63 -15.48 -0.53
CA LEU A 11 -19.24 -15.11 0.73
C LEU A 11 -18.57 -15.96 1.81
N SER A 12 -18.02 -15.32 2.84
CA SER A 12 -17.50 -16.02 4.01
C SER A 12 -18.55 -15.97 5.12
N GLU A 13 -18.95 -17.12 5.65
CA GLU A 13 -19.69 -17.18 6.92
C GLU A 13 -18.77 -16.95 8.12
N ASP A 14 -17.46 -17.09 7.93
CA ASP A 14 -16.45 -16.76 8.93
C ASP A 14 -16.11 -15.26 8.83
N PRO A 15 -16.46 -14.45 9.85
CA PRO A 15 -16.19 -13.02 9.84
C PRO A 15 -14.70 -12.68 9.85
N PHE A 16 -13.81 -13.63 10.15
CA PHE A 16 -12.36 -13.37 10.16
C PHE A 16 -11.72 -13.16 8.78
N TYR A 17 -12.34 -13.66 7.70
CA TYR A 17 -11.74 -13.60 6.37
C TYR A 17 -12.04 -12.33 5.59
N LEU A 18 -13.26 -11.80 5.70
CA LEU A 18 -13.74 -10.74 4.79
C LEU A 18 -14.60 -9.68 5.49
N SER A 19 -14.63 -9.65 6.83
CA SER A 19 -15.27 -8.53 7.51
C SER A 19 -14.44 -7.27 7.32
N GLY A 20 -15.08 -6.16 6.93
CA GLY A 20 -14.43 -4.85 6.81
C GLY A 20 -13.18 -4.85 5.93
N VAL A 21 -13.23 -5.48 4.75
CA VAL A 21 -12.15 -5.39 3.76
C VAL A 21 -11.99 -3.93 3.35
N GLU A 22 -10.80 -3.39 3.53
CA GLU A 22 -10.46 -2.00 3.19
C GLU A 22 -9.52 -1.94 1.99
N ALA A 23 -8.64 -2.93 1.87
CA ALA A 23 -7.59 -2.95 0.87
C ALA A 23 -7.60 -4.26 0.09
N LEU A 24 -7.41 -4.16 -1.23
CA LEU A 24 -7.24 -5.30 -2.13
C LEU A 24 -5.99 -5.09 -2.97
N LEU A 25 -5.10 -6.08 -3.01
CA LEU A 25 -3.86 -6.04 -3.77
C LEU A 25 -3.69 -7.33 -4.57
N GLY A 26 -3.57 -7.19 -5.89
CA GLY A 26 -3.26 -8.30 -6.79
C GLY A 26 -1.75 -8.40 -7.02
N GLN A 27 -1.20 -9.61 -6.94
CA GLN A 27 0.19 -9.89 -7.30
C GLN A 27 0.24 -11.05 -8.28
N SER A 28 1.09 -10.96 -9.30
CA SER A 28 1.40 -12.10 -10.16
C SER A 28 2.90 -12.38 -10.15
N GLU A 29 3.26 -13.66 -10.04
CA GLU A 29 4.63 -14.13 -10.20
C GLU A 29 4.63 -15.37 -11.10
N GLY A 30 5.29 -15.25 -12.26
CA GLY A 30 5.23 -16.27 -13.30
C GLY A 30 3.79 -16.52 -13.77
N SER A 31 3.31 -17.76 -13.65
CA SER A 31 1.94 -18.16 -13.99
C SER A 31 0.96 -18.11 -12.81
N SER A 32 1.43 -17.72 -11.63
CA SER A 32 0.62 -17.68 -10.42
C SER A 32 0.15 -16.26 -10.16
N THR A 33 -1.11 -16.12 -9.73
CA THR A 33 -1.68 -14.85 -9.33
C THR A 33 -2.36 -15.01 -7.98
N TRP A 34 -2.19 -14.03 -7.10
CA TRP A 34 -2.79 -13.98 -5.78
C TRP A 34 -3.51 -12.66 -5.56
N LEU A 35 -4.56 -12.71 -4.72
CA LEU A 35 -5.25 -11.55 -4.19
C LEU A 35 -5.03 -11.50 -2.68
N TYR A 36 -4.56 -10.38 -2.17
CA TYR A 36 -4.48 -10.08 -0.75
C TYR A 36 -5.60 -9.13 -0.38
N ALA A 37 -6.34 -9.48 0.68
CA ALA A 37 -7.41 -8.67 1.23
C ALA A 37 -7.05 -8.25 2.66
N GLY A 38 -6.85 -6.95 2.87
CA GLY A 38 -6.58 -6.36 4.17
C GLY A 38 -7.88 -6.01 4.88
N SER A 39 -8.05 -6.49 6.11
CA SER A 39 -9.21 -6.20 6.93
C SER A 39 -8.94 -5.11 7.96
N GLN A 40 -9.81 -4.11 7.95
CA GLN A 40 -9.87 -3.09 8.98
C GLN A 40 -10.63 -3.58 10.23
N ALA A 41 -11.48 -4.60 10.11
CA ALA A 41 -12.29 -5.10 11.22
C ALA A 41 -11.52 -6.07 12.12
N THR A 42 -10.67 -6.90 11.52
CA THR A 42 -10.00 -8.03 12.20
C THR A 42 -8.49 -7.88 12.24
N GLY A 43 -7.90 -6.99 11.44
CA GLY A 43 -6.44 -6.85 11.38
C GLY A 43 -5.72 -7.92 10.62
N THR A 44 -6.46 -8.64 9.79
CA THR A 44 -5.95 -9.77 9.04
C THR A 44 -5.59 -9.36 7.62
N ILE A 45 -4.68 -10.11 7.03
CA ILE A 45 -4.50 -10.14 5.59
C ILE A 45 -4.83 -11.54 5.13
N THR A 46 -5.88 -11.65 4.32
CA THR A 46 -6.34 -12.91 3.74
C THR A 46 -5.90 -13.01 2.29
N ARG A 47 -5.19 -14.09 1.97
CA ARG A 47 -4.68 -14.38 0.62
C ARG A 47 -5.54 -15.43 -0.06
N PHE A 48 -5.90 -15.18 -1.32
CA PHE A 48 -6.57 -16.10 -2.22
C PHE A 48 -5.68 -16.39 -3.43
N ALA A 49 -5.65 -17.64 -3.88
CA ALA A 49 -5.11 -17.96 -5.21
C ALA A 49 -6.14 -17.61 -6.29
N LEU A 50 -5.70 -16.95 -7.36
CA LEU A 50 -6.51 -16.66 -8.54
C LEU A 50 -6.13 -17.61 -9.66
N SER A 51 -7.14 -18.10 -10.39
CA SER A 51 -6.95 -18.94 -11.58
C SER A 51 -7.74 -18.34 -12.74
N GLN A 52 -7.16 -18.39 -13.94
CA GLN A 52 -7.81 -17.84 -15.12
C GLN A 52 -9.15 -18.56 -15.37
N GLY A 53 -10.23 -17.79 -15.40
CA GLY A 53 -11.59 -18.31 -15.60
C GLY A 53 -12.18 -19.07 -14.42
N GLY A 54 -11.43 -19.27 -13.34
CA GLY A 54 -11.89 -19.89 -12.09
C GLY A 54 -12.35 -18.87 -11.04
N GLY A 55 -12.81 -19.38 -9.90
CA GLY A 55 -13.11 -18.58 -8.71
C GLY A 55 -11.87 -18.34 -7.83
N LEU A 56 -12.09 -17.69 -6.67
CA LEU A 56 -11.08 -17.60 -5.61
C LEU A 56 -10.78 -19.00 -5.06
N GLY A 57 -9.49 -19.33 -4.92
CA GLY A 57 -9.05 -20.53 -4.21
C GLY A 57 -9.30 -20.43 -2.70
N SER A 58 -9.00 -21.50 -1.97
CA SER A 58 -9.14 -21.51 -0.50
C SER A 58 -8.30 -20.40 0.16
N PRO A 59 -8.87 -19.64 1.11
CA PRO A 59 -8.15 -18.56 1.78
C PRO A 59 -7.09 -19.09 2.74
N THR A 60 -6.02 -18.32 2.89
CA THR A 60 -5.07 -18.43 3.99
C THR A 60 -4.90 -17.07 4.63
N THR A 61 -4.86 -16.98 5.96
CA THR A 61 -4.87 -15.70 6.67
C THR A 61 -3.66 -15.57 7.58
N VAL A 62 -3.10 -14.37 7.62
CA VAL A 62 -2.15 -13.95 8.66
C VAL A 62 -2.76 -12.81 9.47
N GLU A 63 -2.51 -12.82 10.77
CA GLU A 63 -2.84 -11.71 11.66
C GLU A 63 -1.63 -10.78 11.76
N LEU A 64 -1.86 -9.48 11.68
CA LEU A 64 -0.84 -8.49 12.03
C LEU A 64 -0.59 -8.56 13.54
N SER A 65 0.58 -9.03 13.96
CA SER A 65 1.02 -8.98 15.36
C SER A 65 1.46 -7.57 15.81
N GLY A 66 1.34 -7.24 17.11
CA GLY A 66 1.80 -5.97 17.71
C GLY A 66 1.19 -5.62 19.08
N ASN A 67 1.88 -4.82 19.90
CA ASN A 67 1.44 -4.41 21.25
C ASN A 67 0.33 -3.34 21.19
N GLY A 68 -0.95 -3.75 21.14
CA GLY A 68 -2.09 -2.82 21.30
C GLY A 68 -3.31 -3.19 20.47
N SER A 69 -4.50 -3.04 21.08
CA SER A 69 -5.79 -3.56 20.62
C SER A 69 -6.29 -3.00 19.27
N VAL A 70 -6.84 -3.91 18.45
CA VAL A 70 -7.63 -3.69 17.22
C VAL A 70 -6.87 -3.09 16.04
N PHE A 71 -6.13 -3.96 15.38
CA PHE A 71 -5.45 -3.78 14.10
C PHE A 71 -6.44 -3.35 12.99
N ARG A 72 -6.12 -2.27 12.27
CA ARG A 72 -6.91 -1.76 11.15
C ARG A 72 -6.00 -1.61 9.95
N VAL A 73 -5.94 -2.64 9.09
CA VAL A 73 -5.28 -2.49 7.78
C VAL A 73 -6.00 -1.36 7.07
N SER A 74 -5.27 -0.32 6.67
CA SER A 74 -5.84 0.75 5.85
C SER A 74 -5.61 0.49 4.38
N ASP A 75 -4.38 0.10 4.06
CA ASP A 75 -3.95 -0.01 2.68
C ASP A 75 -2.79 -1.00 2.56
N LEU A 76 -2.62 -1.54 1.36
CA LEU A 76 -1.63 -2.53 1.00
C LEU A 76 -0.84 -2.09 -0.24
N ALA A 77 0.48 -2.29 -0.22
CA ALA A 77 1.32 -2.06 -1.38
C ALA A 77 2.37 -3.18 -1.52
N LEU A 78 2.91 -3.36 -2.73
CA LEU A 78 4.07 -4.21 -2.97
C LEU A 78 5.30 -3.34 -3.11
N ILE A 79 6.41 -3.76 -2.51
CA ILE A 79 7.71 -3.11 -2.73
C ILE A 79 8.74 -4.14 -3.19
N GLY A 80 9.62 -3.72 -4.11
CA GLY A 80 10.52 -4.64 -4.82
C GLY A 80 9.79 -5.45 -5.91
N ASP A 81 10.52 -6.37 -6.52
CA ASP A 81 10.03 -7.22 -7.61
C ASP A 81 10.38 -8.71 -7.42
N GLY A 82 9.65 -9.54 -8.18
CA GLY A 82 9.85 -11.00 -8.21
C GLY A 82 9.88 -11.65 -6.83
N SER A 83 10.86 -12.53 -6.62
CA SER A 83 11.03 -13.29 -5.38
C SER A 83 11.52 -12.48 -4.18
N GLY A 84 11.86 -11.20 -4.38
CA GLY A 84 12.28 -10.28 -3.33
C GLY A 84 11.18 -9.27 -2.95
N ALA A 85 9.99 -9.38 -3.55
CA ALA A 85 8.90 -8.47 -3.25
C ALA A 85 8.38 -8.69 -1.83
N GLU A 86 8.18 -7.58 -1.12
CA GLU A 86 7.55 -7.56 0.19
C GLU A 86 6.13 -6.97 0.07
N LEU A 87 5.21 -7.50 0.86
CA LEU A 87 3.89 -6.92 1.04
C LEU A 87 3.92 -5.95 2.21
N LEU A 88 3.57 -4.70 1.95
CA LEU A 88 3.47 -3.64 2.93
C LEU A 88 2.02 -3.46 3.37
N ALA A 89 1.82 -3.21 4.66
CA ALA A 89 0.51 -2.94 5.24
C ALA A 89 0.58 -1.71 6.15
N SER A 90 -0.23 -0.69 5.83
CA SER A 90 -0.38 0.49 6.68
C SER A 90 -1.39 0.27 7.80
N ARG A 91 -1.14 0.93 8.94
CA ARG A 91 -1.93 0.77 10.17
C ARG A 91 -2.37 2.11 10.73
N VAL A 92 -3.69 2.34 10.74
CA VAL A 92 -4.29 3.64 11.13
C VAL A 92 -4.10 3.96 12.62
N HIS A 93 -4.08 2.98 13.51
CA HIS A 93 -4.08 3.25 14.97
C HIS A 93 -2.73 3.13 15.65
N THR A 94 -1.72 2.57 14.98
CA THR A 94 -0.42 2.31 15.60
C THR A 94 0.73 3.03 14.91
N GLN A 95 0.44 3.96 13.98
CA GLN A 95 1.45 4.80 13.30
C GLN A 95 2.61 3.95 12.76
N GLN A 96 2.25 2.84 12.11
CA GLN A 96 3.17 1.78 11.72
C GLN A 96 2.95 1.34 10.28
N ILE A 97 4.04 0.91 9.64
CA ILE A 97 4.02 0.09 8.45
C ILE A 97 4.60 -1.28 8.82
N ASN A 98 3.84 -2.33 8.54
CA ASN A 98 4.33 -3.70 8.61
C ASN A 98 4.76 -4.16 7.21
N SER A 99 5.80 -5.00 7.15
CA SER A 99 6.16 -5.73 5.94
C SER A 99 6.09 -7.23 6.15
N PHE A 100 5.88 -7.97 5.06
CA PHE A 100 5.86 -9.42 5.02
C PHE A 100 6.66 -9.90 3.81
N ASP A 101 7.44 -10.95 4.02
CA ASP A 101 7.99 -11.74 2.91
C ASP A 101 6.86 -12.47 2.19
N ILE A 102 6.97 -12.54 0.87
CA ILE A 102 6.04 -13.30 0.02
C ILE A 102 6.74 -14.56 -0.48
N GLY A 103 6.31 -15.72 0.01
CA GLY A 103 6.82 -17.00 -0.48
C GLY A 103 6.36 -17.29 -1.91
N SER A 104 6.99 -18.27 -2.57
CA SER A 104 6.68 -18.67 -3.96
C SER A 104 5.24 -19.17 -4.22
N THR A 105 4.49 -19.42 -3.15
CA THR A 105 3.06 -19.76 -3.21
C THR A 105 2.17 -18.56 -2.90
N GLY A 106 2.72 -17.35 -2.75
CA GLY A 106 2.04 -16.15 -2.28
C GLY A 106 1.74 -16.14 -0.78
N ALA A 107 2.21 -17.14 -0.01
CA ALA A 107 2.03 -17.16 1.44
C ALA A 107 2.86 -16.05 2.10
N LEU A 108 2.26 -15.36 3.07
CA LEU A 108 2.93 -14.29 3.82
C LEU A 108 3.67 -14.87 5.03
N SER A 109 4.89 -14.40 5.25
CA SER A 109 5.72 -14.75 6.42
C SER A 109 6.62 -13.58 6.83
N GLY A 110 7.50 -13.77 7.82
CA GLY A 110 8.55 -12.78 8.12
C GLY A 110 8.04 -11.42 8.62
N GLN A 111 6.86 -11.36 9.25
CA GLN A 111 6.24 -10.10 9.65
C GLN A 111 7.22 -9.22 10.44
N THR A 112 7.51 -8.03 9.92
CA THR A 112 8.38 -7.03 10.55
C THR A 112 7.64 -5.71 10.72
N GLN A 113 7.94 -4.94 11.76
CA GLN A 113 7.54 -3.53 11.87
C GLN A 113 8.56 -2.67 11.14
N ALA A 114 8.43 -2.59 9.82
CA ALA A 114 9.40 -1.90 8.97
C ALA A 114 9.52 -0.40 9.32
N ILE A 115 8.40 0.25 9.65
CA ILE A 115 8.39 1.61 10.20
C ILE A 115 7.56 1.60 11.46
N SER A 116 8.18 1.92 12.60
CA SER A 116 7.58 1.79 13.94
C SER A 116 7.18 3.10 14.60
N ALA A 117 7.50 4.24 13.98
CA ALA A 117 7.26 5.57 14.51
C ALA A 117 6.94 6.58 13.39
N LEU A 118 5.82 6.39 12.71
CA LEU A 118 5.29 7.41 11.79
C LEU A 118 4.84 8.65 12.58
N ALA A 119 4.96 9.83 11.97
CA ALA A 119 4.57 11.09 12.62
C ALA A 119 3.05 11.21 12.83
N ALA A 120 2.27 10.52 12.00
CA ALA A 120 0.81 10.48 12.04
C ALA A 120 0.30 9.12 11.52
N PRO A 121 -0.97 8.75 11.79
CA PRO A 121 -1.64 7.66 11.10
C PRO A 121 -1.47 7.74 9.59
N VAL A 122 -1.09 6.64 8.95
CA VAL A 122 -1.01 6.53 7.49
C VAL A 122 -2.20 5.72 7.02
N THR A 123 -2.94 6.26 6.06
CA THR A 123 -4.08 5.55 5.44
C THR A 123 -3.84 5.13 4.02
N GLN A 124 -2.91 5.79 3.34
CA GLN A 124 -2.59 5.54 1.94
C GLN A 124 -1.10 5.29 1.81
N ILE A 125 -0.74 4.22 1.10
CA ILE A 125 0.63 3.91 0.76
C ILE A 125 0.74 3.58 -0.72
N ALA A 126 1.82 4.07 -1.34
CA ALA A 126 2.17 3.67 -2.70
C ALA A 126 3.66 3.42 -2.78
N THR A 127 4.07 2.69 -3.81
CA THR A 127 5.48 2.41 -4.06
C THR A 127 5.87 2.86 -5.45
N ILE A 128 7.14 3.23 -5.59
CA ILE A 128 7.74 3.67 -6.84
C ILE A 128 9.16 3.14 -6.90
N THR A 129 9.55 2.58 -8.05
CA THR A 129 10.92 2.17 -8.33
C THR A 129 11.56 3.20 -9.26
N ILE A 130 12.72 3.74 -8.86
CA ILE A 130 13.48 4.71 -9.65
C ILE A 130 14.91 4.17 -9.80
N GLY A 131 15.22 3.67 -10.99
CA GLY A 131 16.48 2.96 -11.23
C GLY A 131 16.51 1.66 -10.42
N ALA A 132 17.48 1.53 -9.52
CA ALA A 132 17.65 0.36 -8.65
C ALA A 132 17.16 0.60 -7.21
N ARG A 133 16.40 1.68 -6.98
CA ARG A 133 15.96 2.11 -5.65
C ARG A 133 14.45 2.06 -5.59
N ASP A 134 13.95 1.46 -4.53
CA ASP A 134 12.52 1.43 -4.23
C ASP A 134 12.18 2.45 -3.16
N PHE A 135 11.05 3.12 -3.34
CA PHE A 135 10.55 4.08 -2.37
C PHE A 135 9.12 3.74 -1.97
N LEU A 136 8.84 3.89 -0.69
CA LEU A 136 7.52 3.90 -0.10
C LEU A 136 7.08 5.34 0.12
N ILE A 137 5.92 5.69 -0.41
CA ILE A 137 5.22 6.95 -0.17
C ILE A 137 4.13 6.68 0.85
N THR A 138 4.01 7.54 1.86
CA THR A 138 2.94 7.46 2.84
C THR A 138 2.13 8.76 2.87
N GLY A 139 0.81 8.65 2.72
CA GLY A 139 -0.15 9.74 2.91
C GLY A 139 -0.77 9.68 4.29
N THR A 140 -0.68 10.79 5.03
CA THR A 140 -1.18 10.84 6.40
C THR A 140 -2.68 11.14 6.46
N ARG A 141 -3.34 10.50 7.41
CA ARG A 141 -4.73 10.74 7.78
C ARG A 141 -4.79 11.70 8.96
N ASP A 142 -5.73 12.62 8.94
CA ASP A 142 -6.00 13.57 10.03
C ASP A 142 -4.81 14.49 10.39
N ALA A 143 -3.73 14.42 9.62
CA ALA A 143 -2.59 15.32 9.67
C ALA A 143 -2.19 15.66 8.22
N PRO A 144 -1.74 16.89 7.95
CA PRO A 144 -1.25 17.28 6.66
C PRO A 144 0.11 16.64 6.35
N GLY A 145 0.30 16.21 5.11
CA GLY A 145 1.62 15.93 4.55
C GLY A 145 1.79 14.54 3.97
N MET A 146 3.00 14.33 3.47
CA MET A 146 3.43 13.10 2.82
C MET A 146 4.88 12.84 3.19
N GLN A 147 5.23 11.57 3.39
CA GLN A 147 6.61 11.16 3.66
C GLN A 147 7.07 10.17 2.59
N ILE A 148 8.34 10.25 2.23
CA ILE A 148 8.97 9.35 1.26
C ILE A 148 10.11 8.64 1.95
N TYR A 149 10.04 7.33 1.98
CA TYR A 149 11.04 6.45 2.54
C TYR A 149 11.72 5.68 1.41
N GLU A 150 13.04 5.65 1.37
CA GLU A 150 13.74 4.66 0.57
C GLU A 150 13.72 3.32 1.28
N TRP A 151 13.26 2.30 0.56
CA TRP A 151 13.26 0.94 1.06
C TRP A 151 14.66 0.34 0.99
N GLN A 152 15.10 -0.24 2.10
CA GLN A 152 16.38 -0.90 2.22
C GLN A 152 16.12 -2.31 2.74
N ALA A 153 16.66 -3.32 2.05
CA ALA A 153 16.53 -4.74 2.43
C ALA A 153 17.07 -5.05 3.86
N SER A 154 17.75 -4.10 4.51
CA SER A 154 18.26 -4.20 5.89
C SER A 154 17.21 -3.88 6.98
N GLY A 155 15.92 -3.82 6.65
CA GLY A 155 14.82 -3.88 7.61
C GLY A 155 14.46 -2.56 8.30
N GLN A 156 15.05 -1.43 7.90
CA GLN A 156 14.61 -0.09 8.29
C GLN A 156 14.69 0.88 7.10
N PRO A 157 13.55 1.29 6.53
CA PRO A 157 13.51 2.28 5.46
C PRO A 157 14.08 3.63 5.92
N ALA A 158 14.79 4.32 5.03
CA ALA A 158 15.37 5.63 5.31
C ALA A 158 14.43 6.74 4.85
N LEU A 159 14.02 7.64 5.76
CA LEU A 159 13.25 8.83 5.38
C LEU A 159 14.10 9.73 4.46
N ARG A 160 13.61 9.97 3.25
CA ARG A 160 14.26 10.81 2.23
C ARG A 160 13.65 12.18 2.11
N ASP A 161 12.33 12.28 2.27
CA ASP A 161 11.64 13.56 2.18
C ASP A 161 10.38 13.61 3.05
N THR A 162 10.01 14.82 3.44
CA THR A 162 8.74 15.15 4.09
C THR A 162 8.17 16.37 3.41
N VAL A 163 7.10 16.14 2.65
CA VAL A 163 6.38 17.21 1.96
C VAL A 163 5.27 17.70 2.87
N THR A 164 5.32 18.98 3.22
CA THR A 164 4.32 19.61 4.08
C THR A 164 3.22 20.22 3.22
N ASP A 165 1.97 20.08 3.68
CA ASP A 165 0.83 20.79 3.10
C ASP A 165 1.00 22.32 3.18
N HIS A 166 0.63 23.02 2.10
CA HIS A 166 0.54 24.47 2.09
C HIS A 166 -0.25 24.96 0.88
N ALA A 167 -0.43 26.28 0.72
CA ALA A 167 -1.25 26.90 -0.33
C ALA A 167 -0.91 26.54 -1.80
N LYS A 168 0.15 25.78 -2.08
CA LYS A 168 0.45 25.25 -3.41
C LYS A 168 0.50 23.72 -3.45
N VAL A 169 0.61 23.06 -2.31
CA VAL A 169 0.74 21.61 -2.17
C VAL A 169 -0.43 21.14 -1.32
N ALA A 170 -1.39 20.46 -1.93
CA ALA A 170 -2.57 19.94 -1.25
C ALA A 170 -2.31 18.52 -0.77
N LEU A 171 -2.12 18.37 0.54
CA LEU A 171 -1.82 17.13 1.25
C LEU A 171 -2.56 17.05 2.61
N GLY A 172 -3.62 17.85 2.79
CA GLY A 172 -4.53 17.70 3.92
C GLY A 172 -5.36 16.42 3.78
N ASN A 173 -5.21 15.47 4.70
CA ASN A 173 -5.96 14.21 4.71
C ASN A 173 -5.91 13.48 3.36
N VAL A 174 -4.73 12.96 3.01
CA VAL A 174 -4.48 12.27 1.74
C VAL A 174 -5.39 11.05 1.63
N SER A 175 -6.26 11.05 0.63
CA SER A 175 -7.30 10.02 0.45
C SER A 175 -6.96 8.96 -0.58
N ASP A 176 -6.04 9.25 -1.49
CA ASP A 176 -5.52 8.28 -2.47
C ASP A 176 -4.13 8.70 -2.95
N ILE A 177 -3.32 7.73 -3.34
CA ILE A 177 -2.00 7.93 -3.93
C ILE A 177 -1.86 7.01 -5.14
N ALA A 178 -1.56 7.59 -6.30
CA ALA A 178 -1.28 6.84 -7.51
C ALA A 178 0.13 7.12 -8.03
N THR A 179 0.81 6.08 -8.50
CA THR A 179 2.05 6.22 -9.26
C THR A 179 1.77 5.89 -10.71
N ILE A 180 2.23 6.75 -11.62
CA ILE A 180 2.08 6.55 -13.06
C ILE A 180 3.41 6.76 -13.75
N THR A 181 3.62 6.08 -14.87
CA THR A 181 4.80 6.30 -15.72
C THR A 181 4.36 6.91 -17.04
N VAL A 182 4.93 8.07 -17.38
CA VAL A 182 4.71 8.75 -18.66
C VAL A 182 6.06 8.84 -19.37
N ASP A 183 6.16 8.22 -20.55
CA ASP A 183 7.39 8.16 -21.34
C ASP A 183 8.62 7.70 -20.56
N GLY A 184 8.43 6.71 -19.67
CA GLY A 184 9.49 6.16 -18.81
C GLY A 184 9.84 7.01 -17.58
N THR A 185 9.20 8.18 -17.41
CA THR A 185 9.35 9.02 -16.21
C THR A 185 8.24 8.72 -15.22
N PRO A 186 8.56 8.34 -13.98
CA PRO A 186 7.55 8.08 -12.99
C PRO A 186 7.09 9.38 -12.32
N PHE A 187 5.79 9.46 -12.05
CA PHE A 187 5.11 10.57 -11.40
C PHE A 187 4.28 10.04 -10.25
N LEU A 188 4.15 10.87 -9.22
CA LEU A 188 3.29 10.63 -8.09
C LEU A 188 2.10 11.59 -8.15
N LEU A 189 0.92 11.06 -7.88
CA LEU A 189 -0.33 11.80 -7.78
C LEU A 189 -0.90 11.56 -6.38
N THR A 190 -1.37 12.61 -5.74
CA THR A 190 -2.05 12.52 -4.45
C THR A 190 -3.41 13.21 -4.54
N ALA A 191 -4.46 12.56 -4.03
CA ALA A 191 -5.75 13.19 -3.81
C ALA A 191 -5.87 13.64 -2.35
N SER A 192 -6.31 14.88 -2.13
CA SER A 192 -6.59 15.44 -0.81
C SER A 192 -8.11 15.58 -0.61
N ALA A 193 -8.62 14.91 0.43
CA ALA A 193 -10.03 15.05 0.81
C ALA A 193 -10.31 16.36 1.55
N GLN A 194 -9.32 16.94 2.25
CA GLN A 194 -9.51 18.17 3.00
C GLN A 194 -9.43 19.41 2.10
N ASP A 195 -8.51 19.41 1.14
CA ASP A 195 -8.24 20.55 0.28
C ASP A 195 -9.06 20.52 -1.01
N ASN A 196 -9.76 19.41 -1.28
CA ASN A 196 -10.53 19.15 -2.51
C ASN A 196 -9.66 19.28 -3.77
N ALA A 197 -8.43 18.78 -3.71
CA ALA A 197 -7.44 18.99 -4.75
C ALA A 197 -6.63 17.72 -5.04
N ILE A 198 -6.04 17.69 -6.23
CA ILE A 198 -5.07 16.69 -6.65
C ILE A 198 -3.73 17.40 -6.83
N SER A 199 -2.66 16.86 -6.24
CA SER A 199 -1.30 17.34 -6.41
C SER A 199 -0.48 16.32 -7.21
N SER A 200 0.42 16.80 -8.06
CA SER A 200 1.34 15.97 -8.85
C SER A 200 2.80 16.29 -8.51
N PHE A 201 3.63 15.26 -8.41
CA PHE A 201 5.03 15.39 -8.02
C PHE A 201 5.95 14.61 -8.95
N HIS A 202 7.12 15.19 -9.22
CA HIS A 202 8.27 14.44 -9.69
C HIS A 202 9.05 13.93 -8.48
N ILE A 203 9.39 12.64 -8.49
CA ILE A 203 10.28 12.06 -7.48
C ILE A 203 11.65 11.86 -8.12
N ALA A 204 12.66 12.53 -7.57
CA ALA A 204 14.02 12.40 -8.04
C ALA A 204 14.64 11.07 -7.58
N ALA A 205 15.77 10.71 -8.21
CA ALA A 205 16.47 9.46 -7.90
C ALA A 205 17.00 9.37 -6.45
N ASP A 206 17.06 10.49 -5.72
CA ASP A 206 17.41 10.54 -4.30
C ASP A 206 16.22 10.39 -3.34
N GLY A 207 15.01 10.36 -3.87
CA GLY A 207 13.75 10.30 -3.12
C GLY A 207 13.17 11.66 -2.78
N SER A 208 13.77 12.78 -3.22
CA SER A 208 13.19 14.11 -3.05
C SER A 208 11.99 14.32 -3.98
N ALA A 209 10.93 14.93 -3.46
CA ALA A 209 9.73 15.27 -4.20
C ALA A 209 9.76 16.75 -4.61
N THR A 210 9.43 17.02 -5.87
CA THR A 210 9.16 18.37 -6.35
C THR A 210 7.73 18.43 -6.85
N LEU A 211 6.93 19.35 -6.29
CA LEU A 211 5.60 19.65 -6.83
C LEU A 211 5.73 20.11 -8.27
N ILE A 212 4.93 19.52 -9.15
CA ILE A 212 4.77 19.96 -10.54
C ILE A 212 3.57 20.92 -10.61
N ASP A 213 2.41 20.45 -10.17
CA ASP A 213 1.17 21.21 -10.21
C ASP A 213 0.14 20.67 -9.21
N SER A 214 -0.82 21.52 -8.84
CA SER A 214 -1.98 21.18 -8.03
C SER A 214 -3.24 21.74 -8.67
N PHE A 215 -4.30 20.93 -8.72
CA PHE A 215 -5.59 21.31 -9.27
C PHE A 215 -6.71 21.06 -8.26
N GLY A 216 -7.50 22.10 -7.93
CA GLY A 216 -8.62 22.07 -6.99
C GLY A 216 -9.27 23.44 -6.82
#